data_AF-A0A7J8QMF7-F1
#
_entry.id   AF-A0A7J8QMF7-F1
#
_cell.length_a   1.000
_cell.length_b   1.000
_cell.length_c   1.000
_cell.angle_alpha   90.00
_cell.angle_beta   90.00
_cell.angle_gamma   90.00
#
_symmetry.space_group_name_H-M   'P 1'
#
loop_
_entity.id
_entity.type
_entity.pdbx_description
1 polymer ?
#
loop_
_entity_poly.entity_id
_entity_poly.type
_entity_poly.pdbx_seq_one_letter_code
_entity_poly.pdbx_strand_id
1 'polypeptide(L)'
;IIECRRVLKWTYAYGYYLPENEHAKRHFFEYLQGEAESGLERLHQCAEKELQVYLNAEEQLKDFNEFRSKLAGLTSVTRNFFENLVRALENGLSDVNSRGACSRMGSSKSLGGGSSRGRSGKGKGSTPRSSGSNRNIDDSGH
;
A
#
# COMPACT_ATOMS: atom_id res chain seq x y z
N ILE A 1 -10.75 -1.45 -21.35
CA ILE A 1 -10.95 0.03 -21.48
C ILE A 1 -12.41 0.42 -21.26
N ILE A 2 -13.36 -0.06 -22.07
CA ILE A 2 -14.79 0.34 -21.96
C ILE A 2 -15.37 0.06 -20.56
N GLU A 3 -15.22 -1.17 -20.06
CA GLU A 3 -15.68 -1.53 -18.71
C GLU A 3 -15.02 -0.67 -17.62
N CYS A 4 -13.71 -0.42 -17.74
CA CYS A 4 -12.98 0.47 -16.83
C CYS A 4 -13.58 1.88 -16.80
N ARG A 5 -13.87 2.47 -17.98
CA ARG A 5 -14.55 3.79 -18.06
C ARG A 5 -15.94 3.76 -17.44
N ARG A 6 -16.68 2.65 -17.56
CA ARG A 6 -17.99 2.47 -16.91
C ARG A 6 -17.85 2.44 -15.38
N VAL A 7 -16.89 1.70 -14.84
CA VAL A 7 -16.62 1.66 -13.40
C VAL A 7 -16.27 3.05 -12.88
N LEU A 8 -15.41 3.81 -13.57
CA LEU A 8 -15.05 5.17 -13.15
C LEU A 8 -16.26 6.09 -13.04
N LYS A 9 -17.22 6.04 -13.98
CA LYS A 9 -18.44 6.84 -13.88
C LYS A 9 -19.20 6.60 -12.57
N TRP A 10 -19.25 5.34 -12.12
CA TRP A 10 -19.88 4.98 -10.86
C TRP A 10 -19.02 5.32 -9.65
N THR A 11 -17.69 5.31 -9.76
CA THR A 11 -16.81 5.71 -8.65
C THR A 11 -16.97 7.20 -8.34
N TYR A 12 -17.13 8.06 -9.35
CA TYR A 12 -17.45 9.47 -9.12
C TYR A 12 -18.76 9.65 -8.35
N ALA A 13 -19.81 8.89 -8.70
CA ALA A 13 -21.07 8.91 -7.96
C ALA A 13 -20.89 8.41 -6.52
N TYR A 14 -20.14 7.32 -6.32
CA TYR A 14 -19.81 6.80 -4.99
C TYR A 14 -19.07 7.84 -4.13
N GLY A 15 -18.02 8.47 -4.69
CA GLY A 15 -17.23 9.49 -4.00
C GLY A 15 -18.04 10.72 -3.61
N TYR A 16 -19.02 11.12 -4.43
CA TYR A 16 -19.94 12.23 -4.11
C TYR A 16 -20.77 11.96 -2.85
N TYR A 17 -21.21 10.72 -2.64
CA TYR A 17 -22.01 10.34 -1.46
C TYR A 17 -21.17 9.88 -0.26
N LEU A 18 -19.84 9.86 -0.37
CA LEU A 18 -18.97 9.47 0.73
C LEU A 18 -18.95 10.56 1.82
N PRO A 19 -19.32 10.27 3.08
CA PRO A 19 -19.41 11.29 4.13
C PRO A 19 -18.11 12.08 4.36
N GLU A 20 -18.23 13.39 4.57
CA GLU A 20 -17.07 14.29 4.73
C GLU A 20 -16.25 14.01 5.99
N ASN A 21 -16.88 13.50 7.04
CA ASN A 21 -16.23 13.14 8.30
C ASN A 21 -15.37 11.87 8.21
N GLU A 22 -15.51 11.06 7.14
CA GLU A 22 -14.75 9.83 6.93
C GLU A 22 -13.44 10.06 6.13
N HIS A 23 -12.59 10.99 6.61
CA HIS A 23 -11.37 11.41 5.90
C HIS A 23 -10.46 10.26 5.46
N ALA A 24 -10.26 9.25 6.31
CA ALA A 24 -9.39 8.11 5.99
C ALA A 24 -9.93 7.29 4.80
N LYS A 25 -11.25 7.05 4.75
CA LYS A 25 -11.89 6.36 3.64
C LYS A 25 -11.83 7.19 2.36
N ARG A 26 -12.02 8.50 2.47
CA ARG A 26 -11.94 9.42 1.33
C ARG A 26 -10.56 9.42 0.69
N HIS A 27 -9.49 9.56 1.49
CA HIS A 27 -8.13 9.50 0.97
C HIS A 27 -7.78 8.13 0.37
N PHE A 28 -8.24 7.03 0.99
CA PHE A 28 -8.02 5.70 0.44
C PHE A 28 -8.76 5.50 -0.88
N PHE A 29 -10.00 5.98 -0.98
CA PHE A 29 -10.79 5.98 -2.21
C PHE A 29 -10.12 6.80 -3.33
N GLU A 30 -9.71 8.04 -3.03
CA GLU A 30 -9.02 8.92 -3.98
C GLU A 30 -7.74 8.27 -4.53
N TYR A 31 -6.97 7.62 -3.65
CA TYR A 31 -5.79 6.86 -4.04
C TYR A 31 -6.12 5.71 -4.99
N LEU A 32 -7.11 4.86 -4.64
CA LEU A 32 -7.51 3.73 -5.49
C LEU A 32 -8.05 4.19 -6.85
N GLN A 33 -8.85 5.25 -6.86
CA GLN A 33 -9.35 5.85 -8.10
C GLN A 33 -8.20 6.40 -8.95
N GLY A 34 -7.26 7.14 -8.34
CA GLY A 34 -6.09 7.70 -9.03
C GLY A 34 -5.20 6.63 -9.68
N GLU A 35 -4.93 5.53 -8.98
CA GLU A 35 -4.18 4.39 -9.53
C GLU A 35 -4.91 3.75 -10.72
N ALA A 36 -6.22 3.54 -10.60
CA ALA A 36 -7.04 2.97 -11.65
C ALA A 36 -7.12 3.88 -12.89
N GLU A 37 -7.27 5.20 -12.70
CA GLU A 37 -7.31 6.19 -13.78
C GLU A 37 -5.96 6.30 -14.49
N SER A 38 -4.86 6.40 -13.75
CA SER A 38 -3.49 6.41 -14.29
C SER A 38 -3.16 5.14 -15.08
N GLY A 39 -3.54 3.98 -14.54
CA GLY A 39 -3.38 2.69 -15.22
C GLY A 39 -4.22 2.59 -16.49
N LEU A 40 -5.45 3.11 -16.47
CA LEU A 40 -6.33 3.12 -17.65
C LEU A 40 -5.82 4.06 -18.73
N GLU A 41 -5.33 5.24 -18.36
CA GLU A 41 -4.86 6.23 -19.33
C GLU A 41 -3.62 5.72 -20.09
N ARG A 42 -2.69 5.08 -19.38
CA ARG A 42 -1.54 4.39 -20.02
C ARG A 42 -1.97 3.31 -21.00
N LEU A 43 -2.93 2.46 -20.61
CA LEU A 43 -3.47 1.42 -21.48
C LEU A 43 -4.16 2.01 -22.70
N HIS A 44 -4.96 3.06 -22.50
CA HIS A 44 -5.68 3.74 -23.56
C HIS A 44 -4.72 4.39 -24.57
N GLN A 45 -3.70 5.09 -24.08
CA GLN A 45 -2.68 5.68 -24.93
C GLN A 45 -1.93 4.65 -25.78
N CYS A 46 -1.56 3.51 -25.19
CA CYS A 46 -0.93 2.41 -25.93
C CYS A 46 -1.87 1.86 -27.02
N ALA A 47 -3.14 1.66 -26.69
CA ALA A 47 -4.14 1.13 -27.62
C ALA A 47 -4.47 2.09 -28.78
N GLU A 48 -4.41 3.41 -28.57
CA GLU A 48 -4.77 4.40 -29.62
C GLU A 48 -3.56 4.91 -30.40
N LYS A 49 -2.48 5.31 -29.71
CA LYS A 49 -1.35 5.99 -30.35
C LYS A 49 -0.30 5.01 -30.86
N GLU A 50 0.06 4.02 -30.05
CA GLU A 50 1.10 3.07 -30.42
C GLU A 50 0.60 2.05 -31.45
N LEU A 51 -0.68 1.67 -31.39
CA LEU A 51 -1.31 0.83 -32.41
C LEU A 51 -1.28 1.48 -33.80
N GLN A 52 -1.48 2.79 -33.87
CA GLN A 52 -1.58 3.53 -35.13
C GLN A 52 -0.33 3.39 -36.01
N VAL A 53 0.85 3.23 -35.39
CA VAL A 53 2.13 3.04 -36.10
C VAL A 53 2.12 1.76 -36.94
N TYR A 54 1.46 0.71 -36.47
CA TYR A 54 1.37 -0.57 -37.17
C TYR A 54 0.25 -0.62 -38.21
N LEU A 55 -0.76 0.24 -38.11
CA LEU A 55 -1.84 0.35 -39.10
C LEU A 55 -1.44 1.16 -40.32
N ASN A 56 -0.52 2.11 -40.17
CA ASN A 56 -0.14 3.07 -41.20
C ASN A 56 1.16 2.72 -41.94
N ALA A 57 1.93 1.73 -41.48
CA ALA A 57 3.19 1.33 -42.09
C ALA A 57 3.04 -0.04 -42.80
N GLU A 58 3.23 -0.07 -44.11
CA GLU A 58 3.10 -1.30 -44.94
C GLU A 58 4.12 -2.40 -44.58
N GLU A 59 5.20 -2.10 -43.85
CA GLU A 59 6.36 -3.02 -43.77
C GLU A 59 6.94 -3.28 -42.36
N GLN A 60 6.42 -2.67 -41.29
CA GLN A 60 7.01 -2.83 -39.94
C GLN A 60 6.19 -3.76 -39.03
N LEU A 61 6.01 -5.01 -39.47
CA LEU A 61 5.41 -6.09 -38.66
C LEU A 61 6.40 -6.72 -37.66
N LYS A 62 7.69 -6.41 -37.77
CA LYS A 62 8.76 -7.11 -37.04
C LYS A 62 8.64 -6.98 -35.52
N ASP A 63 8.05 -5.88 -35.04
CA ASP A 63 7.92 -5.58 -33.61
C ASP A 63 6.46 -5.63 -33.11
N PHE A 64 5.53 -6.12 -33.93
CA PHE A 64 4.11 -6.20 -33.55
C PHE A 64 3.87 -7.14 -32.36
N ASN A 65 4.65 -8.22 -32.25
CA ASN A 65 4.56 -9.14 -31.11
C ASN A 65 5.00 -8.48 -29.80
N GLU A 66 5.94 -7.54 -29.84
CA GLU A 66 6.35 -6.76 -28.68
C GLU A 66 5.21 -5.82 -28.25
N PHE A 67 4.62 -5.10 -29.21
CA PHE A 67 3.42 -4.29 -28.95
C PHE A 67 2.29 -5.12 -28.34
N ARG A 68 1.99 -6.29 -28.92
CA ARG A 68 0.92 -7.16 -28.41
C ARG A 68 1.19 -7.62 -26.98
N SER A 69 2.45 -7.93 -26.67
CA SER A 69 2.89 -8.32 -25.32
C SER A 69 2.77 -7.16 -24.33
N LYS A 70 3.19 -5.96 -24.73
CA LYS A 70 3.04 -4.73 -23.95
C LYS A 70 1.57 -4.41 -23.68
N LEU A 71 0.72 -4.46 -24.69
CA LEU A 71 -0.71 -4.20 -24.58
C LEU A 71 -1.40 -5.20 -23.64
N ALA A 72 -1.05 -6.49 -23.75
CA ALA A 72 -1.56 -7.52 -22.85
C ALA A 72 -1.11 -7.29 -21.39
N GLY A 73 0.17 -6.94 -21.18
CA GLY A 73 0.72 -6.61 -19.87
C GLY A 73 0.03 -5.41 -19.23
N LEU A 74 -0.12 -4.31 -19.98
CA LEU A 74 -0.87 -3.13 -19.52
C LEU A 74 -2.32 -3.50 -19.19
N THR A 75 -2.99 -4.28 -20.05
CA THR A 75 -4.37 -4.71 -19.79
C THR A 75 -4.49 -5.50 -18.50
N SER A 76 -3.52 -6.38 -18.19
CA SER A 76 -3.49 -7.16 -16.95
C SER A 76 -3.28 -6.27 -15.73
N VAL A 77 -2.35 -5.31 -15.80
CA VAL A 77 -2.08 -4.38 -14.70
C VAL A 77 -3.28 -3.47 -14.45
N THR A 78 -3.86 -2.88 -15.50
CA THR A 78 -5.07 -2.06 -15.39
C THR A 78 -6.22 -2.85 -14.80
N ARG A 79 -6.43 -4.10 -15.23
CA ARG A 79 -7.45 -4.98 -14.63
C ARG A 79 -7.26 -5.08 -13.12
N ASN A 80 -6.04 -5.31 -12.64
CA ASN A 80 -5.77 -5.46 -11.21
C ASN A 80 -6.12 -4.19 -10.42
N PHE A 81 -5.81 -3.00 -10.93
CA PHE A 81 -6.21 -1.74 -10.28
C PHE A 81 -7.73 -1.63 -10.14
N PHE A 82 -8.47 -1.98 -11.19
CA PHE A 82 -9.95 -1.95 -11.16
C PHE A 82 -10.55 -3.02 -10.25
N GLU A 83 -9.99 -4.24 -10.22
CA GLU A 83 -10.42 -5.28 -9.29
C GLU A 83 -10.20 -4.87 -7.83
N ASN A 84 -9.07 -4.21 -7.53
CA ASN A 84 -8.80 -3.69 -6.20
C ASN A 84 -9.77 -2.57 -5.83
N LEU A 85 -10.02 -1.63 -6.75
CA LEU A 85 -10.97 -0.54 -6.57
C LEU A 85 -12.39 -1.07 -6.30
N VAL A 86 -12.91 -1.95 -7.16
CA VAL A 86 -14.25 -2.53 -6.99
C VAL A 86 -14.36 -3.29 -5.68
N ARG A 87 -13.38 -4.13 -5.35
CA ARG A 87 -13.37 -4.88 -4.08
C ARG A 87 -13.40 -3.97 -2.85
N ALA A 88 -12.66 -2.86 -2.88
CA ALA A 88 -12.66 -1.88 -1.80
C ALA A 88 -13.98 -1.09 -1.72
N LEU A 89 -14.67 -0.87 -2.84
CA LEU A 89 -16.00 -0.26 -2.83
C LEU A 89 -17.06 -1.23 -2.28
N GLU A 90 -17.00 -2.50 -2.69
CA GLU A 90 -17.88 -3.56 -2.20
C GLU A 90 -17.73 -3.82 -0.69
N ASN A 91 -16.52 -3.63 -0.14
CA ASN A 91 -16.26 -3.74 1.30
C ASN A 91 -16.58 -2.44 2.08
N GLY A 92 -17.04 -1.38 1.41
CA GLY A 92 -17.34 -0.10 2.05
C GLY A 92 -16.13 0.64 2.59
N LEU A 93 -14.94 0.42 1.99
CA LEU A 93 -13.65 0.98 2.38
C LEU A 93 -13.28 0.65 3.83
N SER A 94 -13.64 -0.55 4.32
CA SER A 94 -13.43 -0.92 5.73
C SER A 94 -11.96 -1.06 6.14
N ASP A 95 -11.06 -1.23 5.17
CA ASP A 95 -9.64 -1.55 5.40
C ASP A 95 -8.88 -0.46 6.19
N VAL A 96 -9.36 0.79 6.14
CA VAL A 96 -8.78 1.92 6.89
C VAL A 96 -9.19 1.96 8.37
N ASN A 97 -10.21 1.22 8.81
CA ASN A 97 -10.69 1.22 10.20
C ASN A 97 -9.96 0.21 11.10
N SER A 98 -9.08 -0.61 10.53
CA SER A 98 -8.42 -1.77 11.17
C SER A 98 -7.44 -1.43 12.30
N ARG A 99 -7.20 -0.15 12.63
CA ARG A 99 -6.20 0.27 13.64
C ARG A 99 -6.77 0.64 15.01
N GLY A 100 -8.08 0.46 15.24
CA GLY A 100 -8.72 0.80 16.52
C GLY A 100 -8.76 -0.31 17.57
N ALA A 101 -8.48 -1.57 17.19
CA ALA A 101 -8.59 -2.72 18.08
C ALA A 101 -7.24 -3.18 18.64
N CYS A 102 -6.40 -2.28 19.17
CA CYS A 102 -5.57 -2.69 20.30
C CYS A 102 -6.44 -2.51 21.55
N SER A 103 -7.13 -3.57 21.95
CA SER A 103 -7.81 -3.62 23.24
C SER A 103 -6.77 -3.29 24.30
N ARG A 104 -6.89 -2.10 24.92
CA ARG A 104 -6.18 -1.77 26.15
C ARG A 104 -6.47 -2.91 27.12
N MET A 105 -5.46 -3.73 27.42
CA MET A 105 -5.52 -4.68 28.51
C MET A 105 -5.88 -3.87 29.76
N GLY A 106 -7.13 -4.01 30.21
CA GLY A 106 -7.61 -3.32 31.40
C GLY A 106 -6.83 -3.83 32.59
N SER A 107 -5.90 -3.03 33.12
CA SER A 107 -5.29 -3.30 34.41
C SER A 107 -6.34 -3.11 35.51
N SER A 108 -7.08 -4.16 35.81
CA SER A 108 -7.96 -4.23 36.98
C SER A 108 -7.11 -4.32 38.25
N LYS A 109 -7.08 -3.20 38.97
CA LYS A 109 -6.76 -3.06 40.40
C LYS A 109 -7.31 -4.22 41.26
N SER A 110 -6.43 -4.90 42.01
CA SER A 110 -6.81 -5.71 43.18
C SER A 110 -6.11 -5.19 44.43
N LEU A 111 -6.89 -4.72 45.38
CA LEU A 111 -6.49 -4.42 46.76
C LEU A 111 -6.53 -5.73 47.56
N GLY A 112 -5.49 -6.00 48.36
CA GLY A 112 -5.47 -7.11 49.31
C GLY A 112 -4.19 -7.10 50.14
N GLY A 113 -4.30 -6.80 51.43
CA GLY A 113 -3.18 -6.70 52.38
C GLY A 113 -2.75 -8.04 52.98
N GLY A 114 -1.55 -8.05 53.56
CA GLY A 114 -1.02 -9.17 54.36
C GLY A 114 0.43 -8.93 54.80
N SER A 115 0.66 -8.79 56.10
CA SER A 115 1.96 -8.62 56.75
C SER A 115 2.57 -9.97 57.14
N SER A 116 3.87 -10.21 56.91
CA SER A 116 4.77 -10.87 57.88
C SER A 116 6.24 -10.92 57.43
N ARG A 117 7.12 -10.72 58.42
CA ARG A 117 8.60 -10.74 58.43
C ARG A 117 9.25 -12.01 57.85
N GLY A 118 10.46 -11.87 57.27
CA GLY A 118 11.35 -13.01 57.01
C GLY A 118 12.71 -12.68 56.38
N ARG A 119 13.71 -12.42 57.24
CA ARG A 119 15.18 -12.65 57.14
C ARG A 119 15.99 -12.42 55.83
N SER A 120 16.97 -11.53 56.03
CA SER A 120 18.22 -11.22 55.33
C SER A 120 18.98 -12.38 54.67
N GLY A 121 19.46 -12.13 53.45
CA GLY A 121 20.47 -12.92 52.73
C GLY A 121 21.44 -11.99 51.98
N LYS A 122 22.74 -12.14 52.26
CA LYS A 122 23.88 -11.27 51.97
C LYS A 122 24.53 -11.62 50.63
N GLY A 123 24.86 -10.63 49.78
CA GLY A 123 25.68 -10.82 48.57
C GLY A 123 26.29 -9.52 48.06
N LYS A 124 27.62 -9.45 48.09
CA LYS A 124 28.50 -8.29 47.79
C LYS A 124 28.90 -8.22 46.30
N GLY A 125 29.29 -7.03 45.84
CA GLY A 125 30.20 -6.80 44.70
C GLY A 125 29.66 -5.79 43.68
N SER A 126 29.89 -4.48 43.81
CA SER A 126 31.09 -3.71 43.44
C SER A 126 31.25 -3.44 41.93
N THR A 127 30.73 -2.27 41.50
CA THR A 127 31.33 -1.20 40.67
C THR A 127 31.96 -1.46 39.28
N PRO A 128 32.00 -0.41 38.41
CA PRO A 128 31.93 -0.53 36.95
C PRO A 128 33.23 -0.09 36.23
N ARG A 129 33.12 0.05 34.90
CA ARG A 129 33.88 0.92 33.95
C ARG A 129 34.84 0.20 32.99
N SER A 130 34.61 0.43 31.69
CA SER A 130 35.57 0.99 30.69
C SER A 130 34.93 0.81 29.30
N SER A 131 34.58 1.88 28.55
CA SER A 131 35.44 2.72 27.69
C SER A 131 36.26 1.91 26.68
N GLY A 132 35.89 2.00 25.41
CA GLY A 132 36.65 1.48 24.27
C GLY A 132 36.20 2.15 22.98
N SER A 133 36.72 3.34 22.73
CA SER A 133 36.75 3.99 21.41
C SER A 133 37.93 3.41 20.64
N ASN A 134 37.77 3.06 19.36
CA ASN A 134 38.87 3.23 18.41
C ASN A 134 38.41 3.22 16.95
N ARG A 135 38.95 4.20 16.22
CA ARG A 135 38.89 4.44 14.78
C ARG A 135 39.99 3.64 14.06
N ASN A 136 39.84 3.44 12.74
CA ASN A 136 40.82 3.57 11.64
C ASN A 136 40.37 2.70 10.43
N ILE A 137 40.19 3.24 9.20
CA ILE A 137 41.21 3.52 8.13
C ILE A 137 41.75 2.17 7.60
N ASP A 138 41.81 1.77 6.31
CA ASP A 138 42.00 2.35 4.96
C ASP A 138 41.41 1.33 3.93
N ASP A 139 40.86 1.68 2.76
CA ASP A 139 41.46 1.99 1.44
C ASP A 139 42.09 0.82 0.63
N SER A 140 41.96 0.92 -0.71
CA SER A 140 42.46 0.11 -1.83
C SER A 140 41.57 -1.09 -2.24
N GLY A 141 41.12 -1.27 -3.49
CA GLY A 141 41.49 -0.66 -4.77
C GLY A 141 41.84 -1.77 -5.79
N HIS A 142 40.95 -2.03 -6.75
CA HIS A 142 41.22 -2.12 -8.20
C HIS A 142 39.95 -2.45 -8.99
#